data_AF-A0A099J283-F1
#
_entry.id   AF-A0A099J283-F1
#
_cell.length_a   1.000
_cell.length_b   1.000
_cell.length_c   1.000
_cell.angle_alpha   90.00
_cell.angle_beta   90.00
_cell.angle_gamma   90.00
#
_symmetry.space_group_name_H-M   'P 1'
#
loop_
_entity.id
_entity.type
_entity.pdbx_description
1 polymer ?
#
loop_
_entity_poly.entity_id
_entity_poly.type
_entity_poly.pdbx_seq_one_letter_code
_entity_poly.pdbx_strand_id
1 'polypeptide(L)' 'MIPWQHHGKTDIDNGTLLCWYHHATIDTSGWEIRMVRGRPEVRGPVLFDPTRTWRPAATHRANTASRASR' A
#
# COMPACT_ATOMS: atom_id res chain seq x y z
N MET A 1 -7.24 -3.63 3.77
CA MET A 1 -7.40 -4.44 2.55
C MET A 1 -7.61 -5.86 2.99
N ILE A 2 -8.57 -6.54 2.37
CA ILE A 2 -8.75 -7.99 2.46
C ILE A 2 -8.49 -8.54 1.06
N PRO A 3 -7.53 -9.46 0.87
CA PRO A 3 -7.28 -10.07 -0.43
C PRO A 3 -8.54 -10.74 -0.99
N TRP A 4 -8.72 -10.72 -2.31
CA TRP A 4 -9.88 -11.34 -2.97
C TRP A 4 -10.00 -12.84 -2.65
N GLN A 5 -8.86 -13.54 -2.59
CA GLN A 5 -8.78 -14.96 -2.20
C GLN A 5 -9.29 -15.25 -0.78
N HIS A 6 -9.42 -14.22 0.07
CA HIS A 6 -9.99 -14.28 1.41
C HIS A 6 -11.36 -13.59 1.48
N HIS A 7 -12.11 -13.61 0.37
CA HIS A 7 -13.45 -13.02 0.24
C HIS A 7 -13.50 -11.49 0.37
N GLY A 8 -12.38 -10.80 0.13
CA GLY A 8 -12.37 -9.35 -0.02
C GLY A 8 -13.16 -8.92 -1.25
N LYS A 9 -13.91 -7.81 -1.14
CA LYS A 9 -14.61 -7.21 -2.29
C LYS A 9 -13.60 -6.74 -3.32
N THR A 10 -13.90 -6.96 -4.60
CA THR A 10 -13.19 -6.31 -5.70
C THR A 10 -13.68 -4.87 -5.81
N ASP A 11 -13.11 -4.00 -4.99
CA ASP A 11 -13.47 -2.59 -4.83
C ASP A 11 -12.19 -1.75 -4.81
N ILE A 12 -12.22 -0.55 -5.40
CA ILE A 12 -11.10 0.39 -5.39
C ILE A 12 -10.70 0.81 -3.98
N ASP A 13 -11.65 0.86 -3.04
CA ASP A 13 -11.39 1.16 -1.62
C ASP A 13 -10.74 -0.03 -0.87
N ASN A 14 -10.79 -1.22 -1.46
CA ASN A 14 -10.14 -2.43 -0.97
C ASN A 14 -8.89 -2.80 -1.78
N GLY A 15 -8.47 -1.95 -2.73
CA GLY A 15 -7.34 -2.18 -3.63
C GLY A 15 -6.12 -1.33 -3.33
N THR A 16 -4.94 -1.79 -3.76
CA THR A 16 -3.71 -0.99 -3.80
C THR A 16 -2.91 -1.36 -5.04
N LEU A 17 -2.11 -0.42 -5.53
CA LEU A 17 -1.19 -0.65 -6.64
C LEU A 17 0.16 -1.10 -6.08
N LEU A 18 0.65 -2.23 -6.59
CA LEU A 18 1.99 -2.73 -6.33
C LEU A 18 2.78 -2.74 -7.63
N CYS A 19 4.11 -2.66 -7.54
CA CYS A 19 4.98 -2.96 -8.67
C CYS A 19 5.05 -4.48 -8.87
N TRP A 20 5.59 -4.92 -10.01
CA TRP A 20 5.71 -6.35 -10.34
C TRP A 20 6.34 -7.17 -9.21
N TYR A 21 7.46 -6.72 -8.65
CA TYR A 21 8.17 -7.44 -7.60
C TYR A 21 7.32 -7.63 -6.35
N HIS A 22 6.69 -6.55 -5.85
CA HIS A 22 5.85 -6.64 -4.67
C HIS A 22 4.55 -7.39 -4.94
N HIS A 23 3.96 -7.30 -6.14
CA HIS A 23 2.83 -8.16 -6.52
C HIS A 23 3.19 -9.64 -6.41
N ALA A 24 4.35 -10.04 -6.93
CA ALA A 24 4.78 -11.43 -6.94
C ALA A 24 5.14 -11.97 -5.55
N THR A 25 5.45 -11.09 -4.59
CA THR A 25 6.01 -11.47 -3.29
C THR A 25 5.20 -10.98 -2.10
N ILE A 26 4.06 -10.32 -2.28
CA ILE A 26 3.34 -9.68 -1.17
C ILE A 26 2.93 -10.68 -0.09
N ASP A 27 2.59 -11.90 -0.48
CA ASP A 27 2.16 -12.96 0.44
C ASP A 27 3.32 -13.62 1.20
N THR A 28 4.58 -13.41 0.79
CA THR A 28 5.76 -14.11 1.34
C THR A 28 6.86 -13.18 1.86
N SER A 29 6.91 -11.94 1.39
CA SER A 29 7.98 -10.98 1.69
C SER A 29 7.92 -10.41 3.12
N GLY A 30 6.83 -10.67 3.86
CA GLY A 30 6.60 -10.17 5.21
C GLY A 30 6.21 -8.69 5.27
N TRP A 31 6.01 -8.05 4.12
CA TRP A 31 5.35 -6.76 4.02
C TRP A 31 3.85 -6.92 4.26
N GLU A 32 3.26 -5.97 4.96
CA GLU A 32 1.81 -5.93 5.15
C GLU A 32 1.23 -4.60 4.71
N ILE A 33 -0.03 -4.63 4.31
CA ILE A 33 -0.77 -3.48 3.80
C ILE A 33 -2.12 -3.41 4.50
N ARG A 34 -2.50 -2.20 4.92
CA ARG A 34 -3.87 -1.91 5.38
C ARG A 34 -4.42 -0.70 4.66
N MET A 35 -5.75 -0.60 4.63
CA MET A 35 -6.43 0.58 4.11
C MET A 35 -6.92 1.42 5.28
N VAL A 36 -6.57 2.70 5.29
CA VAL A 36 -7.01 3.68 6.29
C VAL A 36 -7.60 4.87 5.54
N ARG A 37 -8.92 5.07 5.68
CA ARG A 37 -9.66 6.19 5.04
C ARG A 37 -9.38 6.29 3.53
N GLY A 38 -9.46 5.17 2.82
CA GLY A 38 -9.22 5.10 1.37
C GLY A 38 -7.75 5.22 0.95
N ARG A 39 -6.80 5.23 1.89
CA ARG A 39 -5.36 5.28 1.58
C ARG A 39 -4.62 4.05 2.12
N PRO A 40 -3.71 3.45 1.33
CA PRO A 40 -2.89 2.35 1.82
C PRO A 40 -1.82 2.86 2.80
N GLU A 41 -1.65 2.11 3.87
CA GLU A 41 -0.48 2.16 4.73
C GLU A 41 0.27 0.84 4.64
N VAL A 42 1.60 0.91 4.70
CA VAL A 42 2.51 -0.23 4.61
C VAL A 42 3.25 -0.42 5.92
N ARG A 43 3.55 -1.68 6.26
CA ARG A 43 4.38 -2.05 7.39
C ARG A 43 5.44 -3.04 6.92
N GLY A 44 6.70 -2.70 7.16
CA GLY A 44 7.84 -3.50 6.68
C GLY A 44 8.08 -4.75 7.53
N PRO A 45 8.70 -5.79 6.97
CA PRO A 45 9.23 -6.93 7.74
C PRO A 45 10.28 -6.46 8.75
N VAL A 46 10.40 -7.17 9.88
CA VAL A 46 11.22 -6.77 11.05
C VAL A 46 12.67 -6.46 10.68
N LEU A 47 13.24 -7.19 9.71
CA LEU A 47 14.61 -6.99 9.25
C LEU A 47 14.86 -5.58 8.66
N PHE A 48 13.81 -4.98 8.08
CA PHE A 48 13.87 -3.68 7.41
C PHE A 48 13.21 -2.57 8.25
N ASP A 49 12.17 -2.91 9.01
CA ASP A 49 11.51 -2.00 9.95
C ASP A 49 11.35 -2.70 11.33
N PRO A 50 12.36 -2.57 12.20
CA PRO A 50 12.31 -3.15 13.55
C PRO A 50 11.15 -2.61 14.38
N THR A 51 10.69 -1.40 14.08
CA THR A 51 9.59 -0.76 14.82
C THR A 51 8.23 -1.28 14.40
N ARG A 52 8.13 -1.98 13.26
CA ARG A 52 6.89 -2.50 12.69
C ARG A 52 5.80 -1.41 12.66
N THR A 53 6.19 -0.23 12.18
CA THR A 53 5.34 0.96 12.18
C THR A 53 4.59 1.07 10.86
N TRP A 54 3.28 1.28 10.95
CA TRP A 54 2.47 1.60 9.77
C TRP A 54 2.82 2.99 9.26
N ARG A 55 3.17 3.08 7.97
CA ARG A 55 3.52 4.33 7.29
C ARG A 55 2.62 4.53 6.08
N PRO A 56 2.23 5.77 5.76
CA PRO A 56 1.54 6.05 4.50
C PRO A 56 2.36 5.54 3.31
N ALA A 57 1.69 4.90 2.34
CA ALA A 57 2.33 4.55 1.08
C ALA A 57 2.74 5.82 0.31
N ALA A 58 3.62 5.65 -0.67
CA ALA A 58 4.04 6.75 -1.53
C ALA A 58 2.83 7.41 -2.22
N THR A 59 2.81 8.75 -2.21
CA THR A 59 1.78 9.52 -2.89
C THR A 59 2.03 9.52 -4.39
N HIS A 60 1.02 9.13 -5.18
CA HIS A 60 1.06 9.27 -6.64
C HIS A 60 1.16 10.75 -7.04
N ARG A 61 1.98 11.06 -8.06
CA ARG A 61 2.16 12.42 -8.59
C ARG A 61 0.84 13.15 -8.85
N ALA A 62 -0.17 12.48 -9.38
CA ALA A 62 -1.44 13.11 -9.70
C ALA A 62 -2.19 13.65 -8.47
N ASN A 63 -1.83 13.19 -7.27
CA ASN A 63 -2.38 13.69 -6.01
C ASN A 63 -1.57 14.87 -5.44
N THR A 64 -0.47 15.26 -6.10
CA THR A 64 0.33 16.43 -5.72
C THR A 64 -0.13 17.63 -6.54
N ALA A 65 -0.38 18.77 -5.89
CA ALA A 65 -0.74 19.99 -6.60
C ALA A 65 0.34 20.35 -7.62
N SER A 66 -0.06 20.62 -8.88
CA SER A 66 0.86 21.20 -9.85
C SER A 66 1.23 22.60 -9.37
N ARG A 67 2.52 22.88 -9.33
CA ARG A 67 3.01 24.23 -9.03
C ARG A 67 2.63 25.10 -10.24
N ALA A 68 1.58 25.91 -10.11
CA ALA A 68 1.26 26.90 -11.13
C ALA A 68 2.45 27.86 -11.24
N SER A 69 3.07 27.93 -12.43
CA SER A 69 4.03 28.98 -12.71
C SER A 69 3.25 30.29 -12.77
N ARG A 70 3.67 31.27 -11.96
CA ARG A 70 3.26 32.66 -12.17
C ARG A 70 3.94 33.19 -13.42
#